data_AF-A0A9E8NDQ4-F1
#
_entry.id   AF-A0A9E8NDQ4-F1
#
_cell.length_a   1.000
_cell.length_b   1.000
_cell.length_c   1.000
_cell.angle_alpha   90.00
_cell.angle_beta   90.00
_cell.angle_gamma   90.00
#
_symmetry.space_group_name_H-M   'P 1'
#
loop_
_entity.id
_entity.type
_entity.pdbx_description
1 polymer ?
#
loop_
_entity_poly.entity_id
_entity_poly.type
_entity_poly.pdbx_seq_one_letter_code
_entity_poly.pdbx_strand_id
1 'polypeptide(L)'
;MKNETEKMRELYDQWQTQGISKQAFCNRNGMGYHKFNYWVKKFRGKNVATISPPLGFSQISVPQPELLGQDQQALAAITFPSGARIELFGSLDASFIRKLIL
;
A
#
# COMPACT_ATOMS: atom_id res chain seq x y z
N MET A 1 28.66 -7.74 -24.48
CA MET A 1 28.82 -7.88 -23.01
C MET A 1 27.42 -7.94 -22.41
N LYS A 2 27.03 -9.00 -21.68
CA LYS A 2 25.71 -9.07 -21.04
C LYS A 2 25.56 -7.92 -20.02
N ASN A 3 24.46 -7.19 -20.08
CA ASN A 3 24.16 -6.10 -19.16
C ASN A 3 23.94 -6.63 -17.73
N GLU A 4 24.25 -5.84 -16.69
CA GLU A 4 24.09 -6.29 -15.29
C GLU A 4 22.65 -6.73 -14.98
N THR A 5 21.67 -6.05 -15.57
CA THR A 5 20.24 -6.40 -15.46
C THR A 5 19.93 -7.79 -16.02
N GLU A 6 20.54 -8.18 -17.14
CA GLU A 6 20.32 -9.49 -17.78
C GLU A 6 20.90 -10.61 -16.91
N LYS A 7 22.12 -10.41 -16.41
CA LYS A 7 22.76 -11.35 -15.47
C LYS A 7 21.92 -11.56 -14.21
N MET A 8 21.37 -10.47 -13.66
CA MET A 8 20.55 -10.53 -12.45
C MET A 8 19.18 -11.17 -12.71
N ARG A 9 18.64 -11.03 -13.92
CA ARG A 9 17.41 -11.72 -14.34
C ARG A 9 17.63 -13.23 -14.45
N GLU A 10 18.72 -13.65 -15.09
CA GLU A 10 19.10 -15.06 -15.21
C GLU A 10 19.24 -15.71 -13.83
N LEU A 11 19.89 -15.03 -12.87
CA LEU A 11 20.00 -15.49 -11.49
C LEU A 11 18.66 -15.52 -10.73
N TYR A 12 17.76 -14.57 -11.02
CA TYR A 12 16.43 -14.57 -10.44
C TYR A 12 15.61 -15.78 -10.90
N ASP A 13 15.66 -16.11 -12.19
CA ASP A 13 14.94 -17.25 -12.76
C ASP A 13 15.50 -18.58 -12.23
N GLN A 14 16.83 -18.68 -12.10
CA GLN A 14 17.49 -19.82 -11.44
C GLN A 14 17.09 -19.97 -9.97
N TRP A 15 16.99 -18.87 -9.24
CA TRP A 15 16.52 -18.91 -7.85
C TRP A 15 15.06 -19.37 -7.75
N GLN A 16 14.19 -18.91 -8.66
CA GLN A 16 12.78 -19.30 -8.67
C GLN A 16 12.59 -20.80 -8.94
N THR A 17 13.41 -21.39 -9.81
CA THR A 17 13.34 -22.82 -10.14
C THR A 17 13.87 -23.72 -9.01
N GLN A 18 14.81 -23.24 -8.19
CA GLN A 18 15.41 -24.02 -7.12
C GLN A 18 14.54 -24.11 -5.84
N GLY A 19 13.61 -23.18 -5.63
CA GLY A 19 12.72 -23.19 -4.45
C GLY A 19 13.42 -22.99 -3.10
N ILE A 20 14.69 -22.57 -3.09
CA ILE A 20 15.47 -22.35 -1.87
C ILE A 20 15.33 -20.92 -1.34
N SER A 21 15.71 -20.68 -0.07
CA SER A 21 15.68 -19.33 0.49
C SER A 21 16.66 -18.40 -0.23
N LYS A 22 16.36 -17.09 -0.26
CA LYS A 22 17.25 -16.07 -0.85
C LYS A 22 18.66 -16.12 -0.25
N GLN A 23 18.75 -16.35 1.05
CA GLN A 23 20.01 -16.43 1.78
C GLN A 23 20.81 -17.67 1.35
N ALA A 24 20.16 -18.84 1.25
CA ALA A 24 20.81 -20.06 0.75
C ALA A 24 21.30 -19.89 -0.69
N PHE A 25 20.51 -19.23 -1.54
CA PHE A 25 20.91 -18.93 -2.93
C PHE A 25 22.10 -17.97 -3.00
N CYS A 26 22.09 -16.90 -2.19
CA CYS A 26 23.18 -15.94 -2.10
C CYS A 26 24.49 -16.59 -1.64
N ASN A 27 24.41 -17.45 -0.61
CA ASN A 27 25.56 -18.17 -0.07
C ASN A 27 26.19 -19.11 -1.11
N ARG A 28 25.37 -19.83 -1.89
CA ARG A 28 25.85 -20.75 -2.95
C ARG A 28 26.49 -20.04 -4.13
N ASN A 29 25.98 -18.86 -4.50
CA ASN A 29 26.43 -18.11 -5.66
C ASN A 29 27.47 -17.01 -5.31
N GLY A 30 27.93 -16.94 -4.07
CA GLY A 30 28.89 -15.92 -3.60
C GLY A 30 28.37 -14.50 -3.76
N MET A 31 27.06 -14.29 -3.64
CA MET A 31 26.40 -13.00 -3.86
C MET A 31 26.04 -12.31 -2.55
N GLY A 32 26.24 -11.00 -2.47
CA GLY A 32 25.76 -10.19 -1.35
C GLY A 32 24.23 -10.17 -1.26
N TYR A 33 23.70 -10.55 -0.10
CA TYR A 33 22.24 -10.64 0.15
C TYR A 33 21.50 -9.34 -0.19
N HIS A 34 22.04 -8.18 0.18
CA HIS A 34 21.41 -6.88 -0.08
C HIS A 34 21.26 -6.59 -1.57
N LYS A 35 22.30 -6.91 -2.35
CA LYS A 35 22.29 -6.74 -3.82
C LYS A 35 21.22 -7.62 -4.44
N PHE A 36 21.19 -8.91 -4.07
CA PHE A 36 20.18 -9.82 -4.59
C PHE A 36 18.76 -9.42 -4.19
N ASN A 37 18.56 -9.01 -2.93
CA ASN A 37 17.24 -8.61 -2.44
C ASN A 37 16.71 -7.35 -3.16
N TYR A 38 17.58 -6.40 -3.50
CA TYR A 38 17.22 -5.26 -4.34
C TYR A 38 16.69 -5.73 -5.70
N TRP A 39 17.39 -6.62 -6.38
CA TRP A 39 16.98 -7.15 -7.69
C TRP A 39 15.69 -7.98 -7.61
N VAL A 40 15.52 -8.79 -6.57
CA VAL A 40 14.26 -9.53 -6.31
C VAL A 40 13.08 -8.57 -6.16
N LYS A 41 13.23 -7.49 -5.39
CA LYS A 41 12.18 -6.46 -5.26
C LYS A 41 11.90 -5.78 -6.59
N LYS A 42 12.94 -5.42 -7.35
CA LYS A 42 12.83 -4.78 -8.66
C LYS A 42 12.12 -5.65 -9.70
N PHE A 43 12.36 -6.96 -9.72
CA PHE A 43 11.70 -7.89 -10.64
C PHE A 43 10.29 -8.30 -10.19
N ARG A 44 10.04 -8.37 -8.87
CA ARG A 44 8.67 -8.54 -8.34
C ARG A 44 7.80 -7.32 -8.59
N GLY A 45 8.35 -6.11 -8.41
CA GLY A 45 7.67 -4.82 -8.63
C GLY A 45 7.12 -4.64 -10.05
N LYS A 46 7.80 -5.18 -11.06
CA LYS A 46 7.33 -5.18 -12.46
C LYS A 46 6.23 -6.20 -12.75
N ASN A 47 5.99 -7.15 -11.84
CA ASN A 47 4.91 -8.14 -11.92
C ASN A 47 3.74 -7.83 -10.97
N VAL A 48 3.69 -6.63 -10.36
CA VAL A 48 2.58 -6.19 -9.51
C VAL A 48 1.39 -5.72 -10.37
N ALA A 49 1.01 -6.54 -11.34
CA ALA A 49 -0.36 -6.61 -11.83
C ALA A 49 -1.08 -7.84 -11.26
N THR A 50 -0.38 -8.77 -10.61
CA THR A 50 -0.99 -10.01 -10.10
C THR A 50 -0.20 -10.54 -8.91
N ILE A 51 -0.25 -9.83 -7.78
CA ILE A 51 -0.08 -10.52 -6.50
C ILE A 51 -1.44 -11.15 -6.24
N SER A 52 -1.58 -12.44 -6.51
CA SER A 52 -2.65 -13.23 -5.89
C SER A 52 -2.61 -12.91 -4.40
N PRO A 53 -3.67 -12.33 -3.82
CA PRO A 53 -3.64 -11.98 -2.41
C PRO A 53 -3.35 -13.25 -1.61
N PRO A 54 -2.62 -13.14 -0.48
CA PRO A 54 -2.54 -14.25 0.45
C PRO A 54 -3.97 -14.72 0.75
N LEU A 55 -4.23 -16.04 0.68
CA LEU A 55 -5.51 -16.63 1.09
C LEU A 55 -5.88 -16.05 2.47
N GLY A 56 -6.89 -15.18 2.50
CA GLY A 56 -7.20 -14.36 3.67
C GLY A 56 -7.67 -12.94 3.29
N PHE A 57 -7.37 -11.97 4.15
CA PHE A 57 -7.83 -10.59 4.00
C PHE A 57 -7.18 -9.90 2.80
N SER A 58 -8.01 -9.33 1.93
CA SER A 58 -7.57 -8.47 0.84
C SER A 58 -7.55 -7.02 1.32
N GLN A 59 -6.46 -6.30 1.07
CA GLN A 59 -6.40 -4.88 1.34
C GLN A 59 -7.39 -4.15 0.45
N ILE A 60 -8.43 -3.56 1.05
CA ILE A 60 -9.31 -2.63 0.38
C ILE A 60 -8.66 -1.26 0.49
N SER A 61 -8.26 -0.67 -0.63
CA SER A 61 -7.91 0.73 -0.68
C SER A 61 -9.19 1.52 -0.46
N VAL A 62 -9.39 2.01 0.77
CA VAL A 62 -10.43 3.01 1.03
C VAL A 62 -9.98 4.25 0.26
N PRO A 63 -10.79 4.78 -0.68
CA PRO A 63 -10.51 6.08 -1.26
C PRO A 63 -10.38 7.05 -0.09
N GLN A 64 -9.16 7.53 0.15
CA GLN A 64 -9.00 8.68 1.02
C GLN A 64 -9.91 9.74 0.39
N PRO A 65 -10.92 10.27 1.11
CA PRO A 65 -11.76 11.30 0.54
C PRO A 65 -10.77 12.34 0.00
N GLU A 66 -10.83 12.54 -1.32
CA GLU A 66 -9.98 13.51 -1.99
C GLU A 66 -10.05 14.75 -1.12
N LEU A 67 -8.89 15.34 -0.81
CA LEU A 67 -8.84 16.61 -0.10
C LEU A 67 -9.51 17.63 -1.03
N LEU A 68 -10.84 17.60 -1.05
CA LEU A 68 -11.71 18.62 -1.55
C LEU A 68 -11.18 19.88 -0.90
N GLY A 69 -10.84 20.88 -1.72
CA GLY A 69 -10.12 22.08 -1.28
C GLY A 69 -10.66 22.61 0.04
N GLN A 70 -9.83 23.26 0.86
CA GLN A 70 -10.10 23.62 2.26
C GLN A 70 -11.55 24.07 2.60
N ASP A 71 -12.29 24.61 1.65
CA ASP A 71 -13.72 24.96 1.73
C ASP A 71 -14.71 23.77 1.86
N GLN A 72 -14.29 22.53 1.66
CA GLN A 72 -15.14 21.33 1.72
C GLN A 72 -14.76 20.35 2.85
N GLN A 73 -13.85 20.73 3.74
CA GLN A 73 -13.60 19.93 4.94
C GLN A 73 -14.73 20.14 5.96
N ALA A 74 -15.34 19.05 6.43
CA ALA A 74 -16.36 19.12 7.47
C ALA A 74 -15.79 19.80 8.72
N LEU A 75 -16.42 20.89 9.17
CA LEU A 75 -16.01 21.62 10.37
C LEU A 75 -16.36 20.84 11.64
N ALA A 76 -17.48 20.12 11.61
CA ALA A 76 -17.96 19.29 12.71
C ALA A 76 -18.78 18.11 12.17
N ALA A 77 -18.84 17.04 12.96
CA ALA A 77 -19.71 15.90 12.66
C ALA A 77 -20.37 15.36 13.93
N ILE A 78 -21.64 14.96 13.81
CA ILE A 78 -22.41 14.31 14.88
C ILE A 78 -22.54 12.83 14.50
N THR A 79 -22.10 11.94 15.40
CA THR A 79 -22.17 10.48 15.19
C THR A 79 -23.15 9.88 16.20
N PHE A 80 -24.15 9.16 15.70
CA PHE A 80 -25.20 8.54 16.52
C PHE A 80 -24.88 7.07 16.81
N PRO A 81 -25.38 6.50 17.92
CA PRO A 81 -25.23 5.07 18.22
C PRO A 81 -25.82 4.14 17.16
N SER A 82 -26.77 4.62 16.36
CA SER A 82 -27.36 3.89 15.23
C SER A 82 -26.40 3.75 14.03
N GLY A 83 -25.24 4.40 14.06
CA GLY A 83 -24.30 4.47 12.94
C GLY A 83 -24.57 5.60 11.95
N ALA A 84 -25.66 6.36 12.13
CA ALA A 84 -25.91 7.57 11.36
C ALA A 84 -24.85 8.64 11.69
N ARG A 85 -24.43 9.40 10.68
CA ARG A 85 -23.46 10.49 10.82
C ARG A 85 -23.93 11.71 10.05
N ILE A 86 -23.94 12.85 10.70
CA ILE A 86 -24.26 14.15 10.10
C ILE A 86 -22.97 14.96 10.03
N GLU A 87 -22.61 15.45 8.85
CA GLU A 87 -21.43 16.28 8.64
C GLU A 87 -21.84 17.71 8.32
N LEU A 88 -21.17 18.67 8.95
CA LEU A 88 -21.46 20.09 8.84
C LEU A 88 -20.30 20.78 8.13
N PHE A 89 -20.60 21.49 7.05
CA PHE A 89 -19.63 22.15 6.17
C PHE A 89 -19.79 23.67 6.19
N GLY A 90 -18.73 24.41 5.84
CA GLY A 90 -18.74 25.87 5.82
C GLY A 90 -18.59 26.53 7.20
N SER A 91 -18.92 27.81 7.31
CA SER A 91 -18.87 28.54 8.58
C SER A 91 -20.10 28.22 9.44
N LEU A 92 -19.88 27.70 10.65
CA LEU A 92 -20.94 27.42 11.61
C LEU A 92 -20.85 28.39 12.77
N ASP A 93 -21.96 29.03 13.11
CA ASP A 93 -22.08 29.80 14.35
C ASP A 93 -22.37 28.87 15.54
N ALA A 94 -21.78 29.17 16.71
CA ALA A 94 -21.99 28.39 17.93
C ALA A 94 -23.48 28.36 18.34
N SER A 95 -24.23 29.43 18.06
CA SER A 95 -25.67 29.49 18.32
C SER A 95 -26.46 28.49 17.49
N PHE A 96 -26.00 28.20 16.26
CA PHE A 96 -26.63 27.23 15.38
C PHE A 96 -26.38 25.79 15.87
N ILE A 97 -25.14 25.48 16.26
CA ILE A 97 -24.78 24.17 16.82
C ILE A 97 -25.63 23.87 18.06
N ARG A 98 -25.84 24.87 18.93
CA ARG A 98 -26.67 24.75 20.13
C ARG A 98 -28.12 24.32 19.83
N LYS A 99 -28.72 24.75 18.72
CA LYS A 99 -30.09 24.38 18.32
C LYS A 99 -30.23 22.95 17.77
N LEU A 100 -29.11 22.30 17.42
CA LEU A 100 -29.12 20.93 16.90
C LEU A 100 -28.98 19.88 18.02
N ILE A 101 -28.48 20.29 19.19
CA ILE A 101 -28.21 19.42 20.34
C ILE A 101 -29.29 19.61 21.43
N LEU A 102 -30.06 20.69 21.39
CA LEU A 102 -31.17 21.01 22.30
C LEU A 102 -32.49 21.06 21.55
#